data_AF-A0A815GAJ3-F1
#
_entry.id   AF-A0A815GAJ3-F1
#
_cell.length_a   1.000
_cell.length_b   1.000
_cell.length_c   1.000
_cell.angle_alpha   90.00
_cell.angle_beta   90.00
_cell.angle_gamma   90.00
#
_symmetry.space_group_name_H-M   'P 1'
#
loop_
_entity.id
_entity.type
_entity.pdbx_description
1 polymer ?
#
loop_
_entity_poly.entity_id
_entity_poly.type
_entity_poly.pdbx_seq_one_letter_code
_entity_poly.pdbx_strand_id
1 'polypeptide(L)'
;MLPRTYILLACIDRYMSSSTNVQRRNFSTKKTAKRLIPLTALFWAVVGVHNLIWYDIQTTNGSRICFNAPGTYALFLSFYSVIVNGLSMPILMALFGFLLLRNLKNNRRQVQPMRMTITRSKQQKDYQLLKMLLFQILVNVILSLPTTIYLFYNGLSQYVAKSSFRLFIENYIYNLTTLLQYTNGAIAFYIYTLTARTFRTELKRFLVKHCTDLQTKLTTQQTLTASETVTRQQQQPQTRRTNGGTAITSF
;
A
#
# COMPACT_ATOMS: atom_id res chain seq x y z
N MET A 1 -9.24 5.88 3.79
CA MET A 1 -8.49 6.94 4.52
C MET A 1 -7.12 6.48 5.01
N LEU A 2 -7.01 5.29 5.60
CA LEU A 2 -5.76 4.74 6.16
C LEU A 2 -4.50 4.83 5.27
N PRO A 3 -4.53 4.46 3.96
CA PRO A 3 -3.31 4.52 3.15
C PRO A 3 -2.76 5.94 3.03
N ARG A 4 -3.64 6.93 2.86
CA ARG A 4 -3.26 8.35 2.71
C ARG A 4 -2.64 8.89 4.00
N THR A 5 -3.18 8.52 5.17
CA THR A 5 -2.59 8.93 6.45
C THR A 5 -1.24 8.30 6.72
N TYR A 6 -1.02 7.04 6.31
CA TYR A 6 0.31 6.43 6.46
C TYR A 6 1.36 7.08 5.57
N ILE A 7 0.96 7.49 4.37
CA ILE A 7 1.83 8.27 3.47
C ILE A 7 2.17 9.61 4.12
N LEU A 8 1.18 10.32 4.67
CA LEU A 8 1.39 11.57 5.39
C LEU A 8 2.34 11.39 6.59
N LEU A 9 2.15 10.33 7.39
CA LEU A 9 3.02 10.00 8.52
C LEU A 9 4.45 9.68 8.06
N ALA A 10 4.62 8.99 6.94
CA ALA A 10 5.95 8.76 6.36
C ALA A 10 6.62 10.09 5.95
N CYS A 11 5.86 11.04 5.41
CA CYS A 11 6.38 12.38 5.08
C CYS A 11 6.75 13.17 6.34
N ILE A 12 5.94 13.10 7.40
CA ILE A 12 6.21 13.71 8.70
C ILE A 12 7.48 13.12 9.33
N ASP A 13 7.63 11.79 9.30
CA ASP A 13 8.83 11.09 9.75
C ASP A 13 10.09 11.57 8.99
N ARG A 14 10.01 11.70 7.66
CA ARG A 14 11.10 12.21 6.83
C ARG A 14 11.41 13.68 7.10
N TYR A 15 10.39 14.51 7.30
CA TYR A 15 10.55 15.91 7.70
C TYR A 15 11.29 16.02 9.04
N MET A 16 10.91 15.21 10.03
CA MET A 16 11.56 15.19 11.33
C MET A 16 12.99 14.66 11.27
N SER A 17 13.24 13.61 10.48
CA SER A 17 14.59 13.05 10.25
C SER A 17 15.53 14.02 9.53
N SER A 18 14.99 14.93 8.72
CA SER A 18 15.76 15.93 7.97
C SER A 18 15.91 17.26 8.72
N SER A 19 15.24 17.45 9.86
CA SER A 19 15.39 18.66 10.66
C SER A 19 16.77 18.73 11.33
N THR A 20 17.33 19.94 11.41
CA THR A 20 18.58 20.22 12.13
C THR A 20 18.42 20.14 13.65
N ASN A 21 17.18 20.25 14.14
CA ASN A 21 16.88 20.19 15.57
C ASN A 21 16.90 18.73 16.07
N VAL A 22 17.76 18.46 17.06
CA VAL A 22 17.97 17.12 17.64
C VAL A 22 16.70 16.55 18.27
N GLN A 23 15.87 17.37 18.91
CA GLN A 23 14.61 16.91 19.52
C GLN A 23 13.63 16.40 18.46
N ARG A 24 13.49 17.14 17.35
CA ARG A 24 12.64 16.72 16.22
C ARG A 24 13.18 15.46 15.56
N ARG A 25 14.50 15.34 15.40
CA ARG A 25 15.13 14.13 14.86
C ARG A 25 14.92 12.90 15.73
N ASN A 26 14.93 13.05 17.05
CA ASN A 26 14.73 11.96 18.00
C ASN A 26 13.28 11.42 18.01
N PHE A 27 12.33 12.18 17.49
CA PHE A 27 10.96 11.69 17.31
C PHE A 27 10.85 10.69 16.14
N SER A 28 11.70 10.81 15.11
CA SER A 28 11.81 9.88 13.98
C SER A 28 12.58 8.61 14.38
N THR A 29 11.99 7.82 15.28
CA THR A 29 12.52 6.51 15.68
C THR A 29 11.54 5.40 15.36
N LYS A 30 12.07 4.20 15.13
CA LYS A 30 11.26 2.98 14.89
C LYS A 30 10.28 2.71 16.04
N LYS A 31 10.63 3.09 17.28
CA LYS A 31 9.76 2.97 18.47
C LYS A 31 8.53 3.86 18.33
N THR A 32 8.71 5.12 17.93
CA THR A 32 7.61 6.06 17.69
C THR A 32 6.73 5.59 16.53
N ALA A 33 7.32 5.14 15.43
CA ALA A 33 6.56 4.61 14.28
C ALA A 33 5.68 3.42 14.67
N LYS A 34 6.22 2.46 15.44
CA LYS A 34 5.46 1.30 15.95
C LYS A 34 4.28 1.67 16.84
N ARG A 35 4.35 2.81 17.55
CA ARG A 35 3.24 3.32 18.37
C ARG A 35 2.22 4.11 17.51
N LEU A 36 2.70 4.95 16.60
CA LEU A 36 1.84 5.80 15.76
C LEU A 36 0.97 5.00 14.78
N ILE A 37 1.48 3.90 14.22
CA ILE A 37 0.72 3.07 13.27
C ILE A 37 -0.59 2.55 13.88
N PRO A 38 -0.58 1.77 14.99
CA PRO A 38 -1.81 1.27 15.60
C PRO A 38 -2.69 2.39 16.18
N LEU A 39 -2.09 3.46 16.74
CA LEU A 39 -2.87 4.61 17.21
C LEU A 39 -3.66 5.28 16.08
N THR A 40 -3.04 5.40 14.90
CA THR A 40 -3.71 5.97 13.72
C THR A 40 -4.83 5.04 13.24
N ALA A 41 -4.58 3.73 13.23
CA ALA A 41 -5.62 2.75 12.88
C ALA A 41 -6.81 2.81 13.84
N LEU A 42 -6.55 2.87 15.15
CA LEU A 42 -7.58 2.99 16.18
C LEU A 42 -8.37 4.29 16.06
N PHE A 43 -7.68 5.42 15.84
CA PHE A 43 -8.32 6.70 15.62
C PHE A 43 -9.33 6.64 14.46
N TRP A 44 -8.93 6.08 13.32
CA TRP A 44 -9.83 5.94 12.18
C TRP A 44 -10.95 4.91 12.41
N ALA A 45 -10.72 3.88 13.23
CA ALA A 45 -11.76 2.95 13.63
C ALA A 45 -12.83 3.64 14.48
N VAL A 46 -12.43 4.43 15.47
CA VAL A 46 -13.35 5.24 16.31
C VAL A 46 -14.10 6.25 15.47
N VAL A 47 -13.40 6.97 14.59
CA VAL A 47 -14.04 7.86 13.62
C VAL A 47 -15.02 7.07 12.75
N GLY A 48 -14.74 5.83 12.36
CA GLY A 48 -15.68 5.00 11.59
C GLY A 48 -17.00 4.67 12.29
N VAL A 49 -17.05 4.69 13.63
CA VAL A 49 -18.20 4.26 14.43
C VAL A 49 -19.47 5.07 14.12
N HIS A 50 -19.37 6.36 13.79
CA HIS A 50 -20.55 7.14 13.40
C HIS A 50 -21.23 6.60 12.14
N ASN A 51 -20.51 5.93 11.23
CA ASN A 51 -21.17 5.29 10.09
C ASN A 51 -21.95 4.05 10.53
N LEU A 52 -21.55 3.37 11.61
CA LEU A 52 -22.25 2.18 12.08
C LEU A 52 -23.60 2.49 12.74
N ILE A 53 -23.69 3.63 13.42
CA ILE A 53 -24.87 3.99 14.23
C ILE A 53 -25.97 4.66 13.39
N TRP A 54 -25.59 5.43 12.36
CA TRP A 54 -26.53 6.29 11.62
C TRP A 54 -26.86 5.80 10.20
N TYR A 55 -26.37 4.62 9.81
CA TYR A 55 -26.82 3.94 8.60
C TYR A 55 -28.06 3.10 8.92
N ASP A 56 -29.07 3.19 8.07
CA ASP A 56 -30.33 2.49 8.23
C ASP A 56 -30.71 1.69 6.97
N ILE A 57 -31.52 0.66 7.13
CA ILE A 57 -32.00 -0.18 6.04
C ILE A 57 -33.37 0.32 5.60
N GLN A 58 -33.41 1.02 4.47
CA GLN A 58 -34.65 1.49 3.88
C GLN A 58 -35.13 0.51 2.81
N THR A 59 -36.44 0.23 2.79
CA THR A 59 -37.05 -0.60 1.76
C THR A 59 -37.66 0.29 0.70
N THR A 60 -37.04 0.31 -0.48
CA THR A 60 -37.51 1.09 -1.64
C THR A 60 -37.90 0.13 -2.75
N ASN A 61 -39.16 0.18 -3.21
CA ASN A 61 -39.68 -0.67 -4.29
C ASN A 61 -39.44 -2.18 -4.07
N GLY A 62 -39.61 -2.66 -2.84
CA GLY A 62 -39.42 -4.08 -2.48
C GLY A 62 -37.96 -4.52 -2.34
N SER A 63 -36.98 -3.64 -2.59
CA SER A 63 -35.55 -3.91 -2.38
C SER A 63 -35.06 -3.22 -1.10
N ARG A 64 -34.26 -3.92 -0.30
CA ARG A 64 -33.62 -3.39 0.91
C ARG A 64 -32.29 -2.74 0.52
N ILE A 65 -32.21 -1.42 0.66
CA ILE A 65 -30.99 -0.65 0.44
C ILE A 65 -30.48 -0.06 1.75
N CYS A 66 -29.17 -0.12 1.95
CA CYS A 66 -28.53 0.52 3.08
C CYS A 66 -28.25 1.98 2.72
N PHE A 67 -28.88 2.91 3.42
CA PHE A 67 -28.78 4.34 3.13
C PHE A 67 -28.58 5.14 4.41
N ASN A 68 -27.95 6.32 4.26
CA ASN A 68 -27.78 7.23 5.37
C ASN A 68 -29.15 7.72 5.85
N ALA A 69 -29.34 7.83 7.16
CA ALA A 69 -30.55 8.46 7.70
C ALA A 69 -30.75 9.87 7.10
N PRO A 70 -31.94 10.19 6.56
CA PRO A 70 -32.21 11.50 5.99
C PRO A 70 -32.23 12.59 7.07
N GLY A 71 -31.97 13.85 6.68
CA GLY A 71 -32.06 15.01 7.57
C GLY A 71 -30.70 15.60 7.95
N THR A 72 -30.51 15.90 9.24
CA THR A 72 -29.32 16.62 9.75
C THR A 72 -28.04 15.81 9.58
N TYR A 73 -28.11 14.48 9.69
CA TYR A 73 -26.97 13.59 9.54
C TYR A 73 -26.43 13.56 8.09
N ALA A 74 -27.31 13.62 7.09
CA ALA A 74 -26.90 13.67 5.68
C ALA A 74 -26.07 14.94 5.39
N LEU A 75 -26.48 16.10 5.93
CA LEU A 75 -25.70 17.34 5.84
C LEU A 75 -24.35 17.22 6.56
N PHE A 76 -24.35 16.68 7.79
CA PHE A 76 -23.12 16.43 8.53
C PHE A 76 -22.15 15.56 7.73
N LEU A 77 -22.63 14.47 7.12
CA LEU A 77 -21.81 13.57 6.32
C LEU A 77 -21.27 14.24 5.05
N SER A 78 -22.07 15.09 4.39
CA SER A 78 -21.62 15.89 3.25
C SER A 78 -20.48 16.85 3.63
N PHE A 79 -20.63 17.60 4.73
CA PHE A 79 -19.57 18.49 5.21
C PHE A 79 -18.33 17.72 5.67
N TYR A 80 -18.53 16.64 6.43
CA TYR A 80 -17.46 15.74 6.85
C TYR A 80 -16.68 15.21 5.65
N SER A 81 -17.36 14.76 4.59
CA SER A 81 -16.71 14.26 3.38
C SER A 81 -15.88 15.36 2.68
N VAL A 82 -16.41 16.57 2.54
CA VAL A 82 -15.68 17.68 1.91
C VAL A 82 -14.43 18.05 2.73
N ILE A 83 -14.58 18.21 4.04
CA ILE A 83 -13.50 18.64 4.93
C ILE A 83 -12.44 17.54 5.04
N VAL A 84 -12.85 16.32 5.37
CA VAL A 84 -11.91 15.23 5.66
C VAL A 84 -11.35 14.64 4.38
N ASN A 85 -12.19 14.33 3.38
CA ASN A 85 -11.74 13.66 2.16
C ASN A 85 -11.18 14.64 1.12
N GLY A 86 -11.81 15.82 1.00
CA GLY A 86 -11.50 16.81 -0.04
C GLY A 86 -10.37 17.77 0.34
N LEU A 87 -10.35 18.30 1.56
CA LEU A 87 -9.46 19.40 1.94
C LEU A 87 -8.31 18.98 2.87
N SER A 88 -8.60 18.25 3.94
CA SER A 88 -7.63 18.03 5.03
C SER A 88 -6.38 17.29 4.56
N MET A 89 -6.54 16.19 3.80
CA MET A 89 -5.42 15.36 3.36
C MET A 89 -4.52 16.06 2.33
N PRO A 90 -5.04 16.69 1.26
CA PRO A 90 -4.22 17.47 0.33
C PRO A 90 -3.49 18.64 1.00
N ILE A 91 -4.15 19.37 1.91
CA ILE A 91 -3.55 20.52 2.59
C ILE A 91 -2.41 20.06 3.51
N LEU A 92 -2.64 19.06 4.36
CA LEU A 92 -1.61 18.53 5.24
C LEU A 92 -0.41 17.99 4.45
N MET A 93 -0.66 17.23 3.38
CA MET A 93 0.40 16.72 2.53
C MET A 93 1.18 17.84 1.84
N ALA A 94 0.52 18.89 1.35
CA ALA A 94 1.17 20.04 0.74
C ALA A 94 2.04 20.81 1.75
N LEU A 95 1.53 21.04 2.96
CA LEU A 95 2.25 21.70 4.05
C LEU A 95 3.52 20.91 4.42
N PHE A 96 3.40 19.63 4.77
CA PHE A 96 4.56 18.84 5.15
C PHE A 96 5.53 18.61 3.98
N GLY A 97 5.03 18.52 2.74
CA GLY A 97 5.86 18.50 1.54
C GLY A 97 6.68 19.77 1.36
N PHE A 98 6.06 20.94 1.56
CA PHE A 98 6.75 22.24 1.52
C PHE A 98 7.78 22.39 2.66
N LEU A 99 7.42 21.99 3.87
CA LEU A 99 8.32 22.01 5.03
C LEU A 99 9.55 21.10 4.80
N LEU A 100 9.35 19.92 4.20
CA LEU A 100 10.43 19.01 3.80
C LEU A 100 11.34 19.65 2.74
N LEU A 101 10.78 20.29 1.71
CA LEU A 101 11.55 21.02 0.69
C LEU A 101 12.42 22.11 1.30
N ARG A 102 11.86 22.89 2.23
CA ARG A 102 12.58 23.98 2.90
C ARG A 102 13.77 23.43 3.69
N ASN A 103 13.58 22.36 4.46
CA ASN A 103 14.66 21.70 5.19
C ASN A 103 15.74 21.11 4.27
N LEU A 104 15.34 20.48 3.16
CA LEU A 104 16.28 19.93 2.19
C LEU A 104 17.15 21.03 1.54
N LYS A 105 16.54 22.15 1.16
CA LYS A 105 17.26 23.31 0.59
C LYS A 105 18.20 23.94 1.61
N ASN A 106 17.78 24.06 2.87
CA ASN A 106 18.61 24.64 3.94
C ASN A 106 19.80 23.74 4.28
N ASN A 107 19.57 22.43 4.41
CA ASN A 107 20.65 21.46 4.67
C ASN A 107 21.67 21.42 3.52
N ARG A 108 21.24 21.58 2.25
CA ARG A 108 22.18 21.64 1.11
C ARG A 108 23.15 22.82 1.20
N ARG A 109 22.77 23.92 1.85
CA ARG A 109 23.62 25.11 2.02
C ARG A 109 24.63 24.99 3.17
N GLN A 110 24.41 24.09 4.13
CA GLN A 110 25.20 23.99 5.37
C GLN A 110 26.17 22.79 5.42
N VAL A 111 26.15 21.87 4.44
CA VAL A 111 26.95 20.63 4.51
C VAL A 111 28.36 20.84 3.93
N GLN A 112 29.36 20.72 4.82
CA GLN A 112 30.79 20.64 4.50
C GLN A 112 31.12 19.43 3.58
N PRO A 113 32.18 19.50 2.76
CA PRO A 113 32.42 18.58 1.65
C PRO A 113 32.54 17.10 2.04
N MET A 114 33.01 16.78 3.25
CA MET A 114 33.25 15.40 3.67
C MET A 114 31.98 14.58 3.96
N ARG A 115 30.85 15.24 4.29
CA ARG A 115 29.55 14.55 4.49
C ARG A 115 28.71 14.46 3.21
N MET A 116 29.08 15.17 2.14
CA MET A 116 28.24 15.33 0.95
C MET A 116 27.76 14.01 0.33
N THR A 117 28.59 12.97 0.22
CA THR A 117 28.25 11.74 -0.50
C THR A 117 27.08 10.96 0.12
N ILE A 118 27.08 10.78 1.45
CA ILE A 118 26.02 10.05 2.16
C ILE A 118 24.72 10.88 2.22
N THR A 119 24.84 12.18 2.49
CA THR A 119 23.67 13.08 2.50
C THR A 119 23.04 13.23 1.13
N ARG A 120 23.82 13.24 0.04
CA ARG A 120 23.31 13.38 -1.33
C ARG A 120 22.43 12.19 -1.75
N SER A 121 22.81 10.97 -1.39
CA SER A 121 21.99 9.77 -1.65
C SER A 121 20.67 9.80 -0.86
N LYS A 122 20.72 10.21 0.42
CA LYS A 122 19.50 10.37 1.25
C LYS A 122 18.58 11.46 0.69
N GLN A 123 19.13 12.62 0.34
CA GLN A 123 18.39 13.73 -0.25
C GLN A 123 17.73 13.36 -1.58
N GLN A 124 18.41 12.62 -2.46
CA GLN A 124 17.83 12.16 -3.74
C GLN A 124 16.60 11.27 -3.51
N LYS A 125 16.66 10.36 -2.52
CA LYS A 125 15.51 9.52 -2.13
C LYS A 125 14.37 10.37 -1.56
N ASP A 126 14.68 11.35 -0.72
CA ASP A 126 13.66 12.24 -0.14
C ASP A 126 12.97 13.10 -1.23
N TYR A 127 13.72 13.61 -2.22
CA TYR A 127 13.15 14.31 -3.38
C TYR A 127 12.29 13.40 -4.27
N GLN A 128 12.70 12.15 -4.46
CA GLN A 128 11.93 11.18 -5.21
C GLN A 128 10.60 10.86 -4.52
N LEU A 129 10.62 10.65 -3.19
CA LEU A 129 9.43 10.46 -2.38
C LEU A 129 8.50 11.67 -2.44
N LEU A 130 9.05 12.88 -2.38
CA LEU A 130 8.27 14.11 -2.50
C LEU A 130 7.61 14.24 -3.88
N LYS A 131 8.35 14.00 -4.97
CA LYS A 131 7.78 14.03 -6.33
C LYS A 131 6.63 13.04 -6.46
N MET A 132 6.81 11.87 -5.87
CA MET A 132 5.79 10.84 -5.85
C MET A 132 4.54 11.26 -5.07
N LEU A 133 4.74 11.91 -3.91
CA LEU A 133 3.66 12.46 -3.10
C LEU A 133 2.85 13.51 -3.86
N LEU A 134 3.52 14.46 -4.54
CA LEU A 134 2.83 15.50 -5.32
C LEU A 134 1.97 14.90 -6.43
N PHE A 135 2.49 13.88 -7.12
CA PHE A 135 1.72 13.16 -8.13
C PHE A 135 0.52 12.43 -7.52
N GLN A 136 0.70 11.77 -6.38
CA GLN A 136 -0.40 11.13 -5.64
C GLN A 136 -1.48 12.13 -5.23
N ILE A 137 -1.10 13.34 -4.76
CA ILE A 137 -2.05 14.39 -4.40
C ILE A 137 -2.85 14.82 -5.64
N LEU A 138 -2.17 15.06 -6.77
CA LEU A 138 -2.81 15.49 -8.01
C LEU A 138 -3.84 14.46 -8.49
N VAL A 139 -3.43 13.19 -8.58
CA VAL A 139 -4.30 12.08 -8.96
C VAL A 139 -5.45 11.94 -7.98
N ASN A 140 -5.18 12.06 -6.68
CA ASN A 140 -6.21 11.99 -5.66
C ASN A 140 -7.26 13.10 -5.82
N VAL A 141 -6.84 14.34 -6.03
CA VAL A 141 -7.75 15.48 -6.23
C VAL A 141 -8.63 15.22 -7.46
N ILE A 142 -8.04 14.84 -8.60
CA ILE A 142 -8.78 14.55 -9.83
C ILE A 142 -9.81 13.42 -9.63
N LEU A 143 -9.43 12.33 -8.96
CA LEU A 143 -10.30 11.16 -8.78
C LEU A 143 -11.30 11.27 -7.63
N SER A 144 -11.09 12.16 -6.66
CA SER A 144 -11.98 12.30 -5.49
C SER A 144 -12.88 13.54 -5.52
N LEU A 145 -12.52 14.56 -6.31
CA LEU A 145 -13.34 15.75 -6.48
C LEU A 145 -14.75 15.43 -7.00
N PRO A 146 -14.95 14.59 -8.05
CA PRO A 146 -16.28 14.32 -8.57
C PRO A 146 -17.24 13.74 -7.52
N THR A 147 -16.76 12.78 -6.71
CA THR A 147 -17.56 12.17 -5.65
C THR A 147 -17.84 13.16 -4.52
N THR A 148 -16.88 14.00 -4.19
CA THR A 148 -17.04 15.03 -3.13
C THR A 148 -18.08 16.06 -3.54
N ILE A 149 -18.04 16.52 -4.79
CA ILE A 149 -19.03 17.44 -5.37
C ILE A 149 -20.42 16.78 -5.37
N TYR A 150 -20.52 15.51 -5.79
CA TYR A 150 -21.78 14.78 -5.77
C TYR A 150 -22.37 14.67 -4.36
N LEU A 151 -21.56 14.28 -3.36
CA LEU A 151 -22.02 14.15 -1.97
C LEU A 151 -22.48 15.48 -1.39
N PHE A 152 -21.81 16.57 -1.75
CA PHE A 152 -22.22 17.91 -1.35
C PHE A 152 -23.55 18.32 -1.99
N TYR A 153 -23.69 18.12 -3.31
CA TYR A 153 -24.94 18.35 -4.03
C TYR A 153 -26.10 17.49 -3.48
N ASN A 154 -25.86 16.22 -3.16
CA ASN A 154 -26.88 15.33 -2.62
C ASN A 154 -27.33 15.77 -1.21
N GLY A 155 -26.40 16.24 -0.37
CA GLY A 155 -26.74 16.78 0.95
C GLY A 155 -27.59 18.05 0.89
N LEU A 156 -27.32 18.93 -0.07
CA LEU A 156 -28.12 20.15 -0.28
C LEU A 156 -29.50 19.87 -0.91
N SER A 157 -29.57 18.91 -1.82
CA SER A 157 -30.80 18.56 -2.55
C SER A 157 -31.70 17.54 -1.82
N GLN A 158 -31.41 17.22 -0.56
CA GLN A 158 -32.14 16.18 0.18
C GLN A 158 -33.63 16.47 0.39
N TYR A 159 -34.03 17.75 0.41
CA TYR A 159 -35.43 18.17 0.58
C TYR A 159 -36.14 18.45 -0.76
N VAL A 160 -35.44 18.29 -1.88
CA VAL A 160 -36.00 18.53 -3.21
C VAL A 160 -36.60 17.23 -3.72
N ALA A 161 -37.89 17.25 -4.10
CA ALA A 161 -38.51 16.11 -4.76
C ALA A 161 -37.84 15.85 -6.11
N LYS A 162 -37.34 14.63 -6.33
CA LYS A 162 -36.63 14.21 -7.55
C LYS A 162 -37.50 13.25 -8.34
N SER A 163 -37.55 13.43 -9.66
CA SER A 163 -38.21 12.47 -10.56
C SER A 163 -37.42 11.16 -10.63
N SER A 164 -38.09 10.06 -10.95
CA SER A 164 -37.47 8.72 -11.08
C SER A 164 -36.32 8.71 -12.09
N PHE A 165 -36.47 9.45 -13.20
CA PHE A 165 -35.42 9.59 -14.22
C PHE A 165 -34.18 10.34 -13.70
N ARG A 166 -34.39 11.43 -12.95
CA ARG A 166 -33.29 12.20 -12.33
C ARG A 166 -32.54 11.34 -11.31
N LEU A 167 -33.27 10.57 -10.50
CA LEU A 167 -32.67 9.66 -9.52
C LEU A 167 -31.80 8.58 -10.19
N PHE A 168 -32.23 8.06 -11.33
CA PHE A 168 -31.45 7.10 -12.10
C PHE A 168 -30.12 7.68 -12.60
N ILE A 169 -30.15 8.89 -13.17
CA ILE A 169 -28.93 9.61 -13.60
C ILE A 169 -28.01 9.90 -12.41
N GLU A 170 -28.56 10.40 -11.31
CA GLU A 170 -27.78 10.72 -10.12
C GLU A 170 -27.11 9.48 -9.52
N ASN A 171 -27.80 8.34 -9.48
CA ASN A 171 -27.22 7.06 -9.05
C ASN A 171 -26.14 6.56 -10.02
N TYR A 172 -26.33 6.71 -11.32
CA TYR A 172 -25.31 6.33 -12.30
C TYR A 172 -24.02 7.16 -12.11
N ILE A 173 -24.15 8.48 -11.99
CA ILE A 173 -23.03 9.39 -11.72
C ILE A 173 -22.34 9.04 -10.40
N TYR A 174 -23.11 8.76 -9.34
CA TYR A 174 -22.55 8.35 -8.05
C TYR A 174 -21.72 7.08 -8.16
N ASN A 175 -22.25 6.04 -8.80
CA ASN A 175 -21.54 4.78 -8.97
C ASN A 175 -20.26 4.96 -9.80
N LEU A 176 -20.33 5.74 -10.88
CA LEU A 176 -19.16 6.04 -11.72
C LEU A 176 -18.08 6.79 -10.93
N THR A 177 -18.44 7.87 -10.24
CA THR A 177 -17.50 8.67 -9.45
C THR A 177 -16.91 7.88 -8.27
N THR A 178 -17.73 7.03 -7.64
CA THR A 178 -17.28 6.11 -6.58
C THR A 178 -16.29 5.07 -7.11
N LEU A 179 -16.53 4.52 -8.31
CA LEU A 179 -15.59 3.62 -8.97
C LEU A 179 -14.24 4.32 -9.22
N LEU A 180 -14.26 5.54 -9.76
CA LEU A 180 -13.06 6.37 -9.92
C LEU A 180 -12.35 6.58 -8.58
N GLN A 181 -13.08 6.86 -7.51
CA GLN A 181 -12.50 7.03 -6.19
C GLN A 181 -11.86 5.75 -5.63
N TYR A 182 -12.41 4.56 -5.90
CA TYR A 182 -11.81 3.30 -5.49
C TYR A 182 -10.52 2.99 -6.26
N THR A 183 -10.45 3.33 -7.55
CA THR A 183 -9.22 3.13 -8.34
C THR A 183 -8.02 3.92 -7.80
N ASN A 184 -8.25 5.04 -7.10
CA ASN A 184 -7.20 5.81 -6.43
C ASN A 184 -6.37 4.96 -5.44
N GLY A 185 -7.00 4.00 -4.75
CA GLY A 185 -6.29 3.06 -3.88
C GLY A 185 -5.32 2.15 -4.65
N ALA A 186 -5.75 1.65 -5.80
CA ALA A 186 -4.92 0.83 -6.68
C ALA A 186 -3.81 1.66 -7.34
N ILE A 187 -4.13 2.87 -7.81
CA ILE A 187 -3.17 3.77 -8.45
C ILE A 187 -2.05 4.14 -7.49
N ALA A 188 -2.32 4.33 -6.20
CA ALA A 188 -1.28 4.55 -5.20
C ALA A 188 -0.22 3.42 -5.24
N PHE A 189 -0.64 2.15 -5.23
CA PHE A 189 0.26 1.01 -5.36
C PHE A 189 1.10 1.07 -6.63
N TYR A 190 0.51 1.40 -7.78
CA TYR A 190 1.23 1.55 -9.03
C TYR A 190 2.21 2.73 -9.00
N ILE A 191 1.84 3.87 -8.44
CA ILE A 191 2.74 5.02 -8.34
C ILE A 191 3.93 4.68 -7.41
N TYR A 192 3.70 4.02 -6.26
CA TYR A 192 4.78 3.57 -5.37
C TYR A 192 5.70 2.58 -6.06
N THR A 193 5.13 1.58 -6.75
CA THR A 193 5.88 0.50 -7.40
C THR A 193 6.62 0.98 -8.65
N LEU A 194 6.02 1.88 -9.43
CA LEU A 194 6.60 2.36 -10.69
C LEU A 194 7.57 3.52 -10.49
N THR A 195 7.32 4.41 -9.53
CA THR A 195 8.14 5.62 -9.36
C THR A 195 9.41 5.36 -8.55
N ALA A 196 9.39 4.42 -7.61
CA ALA A 196 10.55 4.09 -6.79
C ALA A 196 11.52 3.17 -7.56
N ARG A 197 12.53 3.75 -8.22
CA ARG A 197 13.70 3.00 -8.74
C ARG A 197 14.28 2.07 -7.67
N THR A 198 14.35 2.55 -6.42
CA THR A 198 14.80 1.74 -5.27
C THR A 198 13.89 0.55 -4.99
N PHE A 199 12.57 0.69 -5.10
CA PHE A 199 11.64 -0.42 -4.88
C PHE A 199 11.72 -1.44 -6.01
N ARG A 200 11.86 -1.01 -7.27
CA ARG A 200 12.11 -1.94 -8.39
C ARG A 200 13.42 -2.70 -8.23
N THR A 201 14.48 -2.05 -7.73
CA THR A 201 15.76 -2.71 -7.45
C THR A 201 15.66 -3.69 -6.29
N GLU A 202 14.96 -3.34 -5.20
CA GLU A 202 14.75 -4.23 -4.05
C GLU A 202 13.79 -5.39 -4.37
N LEU A 203 12.73 -5.14 -5.15
CA LEU A 203 11.80 -6.17 -5.63
C LEU A 203 12.51 -7.12 -6.59
N LYS A 204 13.33 -6.60 -7.53
CA LYS A 204 14.19 -7.44 -8.37
C LYS A 204 15.18 -8.25 -7.53
N ARG A 205 15.81 -7.66 -6.51
CA ARG A 205 16.71 -8.40 -5.60
C ARG A 205 15.96 -9.48 -4.84
N PHE A 206 14.77 -9.18 -4.34
CA PHE A 206 13.94 -10.13 -3.61
C PHE A 206 13.52 -11.30 -4.52
N LEU A 207 13.02 -11.00 -5.71
CA LEU A 207 12.62 -12.01 -6.71
C LEU A 207 13.81 -12.84 -7.19
N VAL A 208 14.94 -12.21 -7.52
CA VAL A 208 16.16 -12.93 -7.92
C VAL A 208 16.61 -13.83 -6.78
N LYS A 209 16.75 -13.31 -5.56
CA LYS A 209 17.15 -14.10 -4.38
C LYS A 209 16.22 -15.27 -4.14
N HIS A 210 14.91 -15.07 -4.29
CA HIS A 210 13.92 -16.13 -4.10
C HIS A 210 13.99 -17.19 -5.21
N CYS A 211 14.19 -16.79 -6.47
CA CYS A 211 14.47 -17.72 -7.57
C CYS A 211 15.76 -18.50 -7.37
N THR A 212 16.84 -17.85 -6.88
CA THR A 212 18.11 -18.52 -6.61
C THR A 212 17.97 -19.52 -5.45
N ASP A 213 17.25 -19.16 -4.38
CA ASP A 213 16.93 -20.07 -3.28
C ASP A 213 16.09 -21.26 -3.75
N LEU A 214 15.12 -21.04 -4.64
CA LEU A 214 14.30 -22.10 -5.21
C LEU A 214 15.14 -23.06 -6.07
N GLN A 215 15.99 -22.51 -6.94
CA GLN A 215 16.92 -23.30 -7.75
C GLN A 215 17.88 -24.11 -6.88
N THR A 216 18.43 -23.50 -5.83
CA THR A 216 19.36 -24.18 -4.92
C THR A 216 18.67 -25.37 -4.24
N LYS A 217 17.44 -25.19 -3.74
CA LYS A 217 16.66 -26.29 -3.13
C LYS A 217 16.33 -27.43 -4.10
N LEU A 218 16.01 -27.10 -5.34
CA LEU A 218 15.76 -28.08 -6.41
C LEU A 218 17.04 -28.87 -6.75
N THR A 219 18.18 -28.19 -6.89
CA THR A 219 19.47 -28.86 -7.16
C THR A 219 19.92 -29.73 -5.99
N THR A 220 19.76 -29.28 -4.75
CA THR A 220 20.09 -30.10 -3.56
C THR A 220 19.23 -31.36 -3.48
N GLN A 221 17.93 -31.28 -3.80
CA GLN A 221 17.08 -32.48 -3.84
C GLN A 221 17.49 -33.46 -4.94
N GLN A 222 17.86 -32.99 -6.13
CA GLN A 222 18.34 -33.85 -7.21
C GLN A 222 19.68 -34.55 -6.88
N THR A 223 20.55 -33.88 -6.11
CA THR A 223 21.85 -34.45 -5.73
C THR A 223 21.70 -35.52 -4.62
N LEU A 224 20.74 -35.33 -3.72
CA LEU A 224 20.40 -36.31 -2.68
C LEU A 224 19.76 -37.57 -3.27
N THR A 225 18.81 -37.42 -4.19
CA THR A 225 18.19 -38.57 -4.87
C THR A 225 19.17 -39.30 -5.78
N ALA A 226 20.10 -38.61 -6.45
CA ALA A 226 21.19 -39.23 -7.20
C ALA A 226 22.15 -40.02 -6.30
N SER A 227 22.52 -39.46 -5.14
CA SER A 227 23.39 -40.15 -4.16
C SER A 227 22.71 -41.39 -3.57
N GLU A 228 21.43 -41.30 -3.20
CA GLU A 228 20.66 -42.45 -2.70
C GLU A 228 20.53 -43.57 -3.76
N THR A 229 20.46 -43.21 -5.04
CA THR A 229 20.38 -44.19 -6.15
C THR A 229 21.72 -44.90 -6.35
N VAL A 230 22.84 -44.19 -6.24
CA VAL A 230 24.20 -44.76 -6.33
C VAL A 230 24.52 -45.64 -5.12
N THR A 231 24.15 -45.23 -3.91
CA THR A 231 24.35 -46.04 -2.69
C THR A 231 23.50 -47.31 -2.71
N ARG A 232 22.26 -47.27 -3.24
CA ARG A 232 21.44 -48.48 -3.41
C ARG A 232 21.99 -49.47 -4.43
N GLN A 233 22.66 -49.02 -5.49
CA GLN A 233 23.29 -49.92 -6.47
C GLN A 233 24.55 -50.60 -5.94
N GLN A 234 25.30 -49.97 -5.03
CA GLN A 234 26.47 -50.60 -4.40
C GLN A 234 26.11 -51.63 -3.32
N GLN A 235 24.87 -51.67 -2.84
CA GLN A 235 24.44 -52.57 -1.75
C GLN A 235 23.69 -53.82 -2.24
N GLN A 236 23.60 -54.07 -3.55
CA GLN A 236 23.02 -55.31 -4.08
C GLN A 236 24.08 -56.43 -4.09
N PRO A 237 23.97 -57.49 -3.26
CA PRO A 237 25.01 -58.52 -3.17
C PRO A 237 24.98 -59.42 -4.41
N GLN A 238 26.14 -59.57 -5.08
CA GLN A 238 26.38 -60.63 -6.05
C GLN A 238 26.18 -62.00 -5.38
N THR A 239 24.99 -62.59 -5.56
CA THR A 239 24.71 -63.96 -5.20
C THR A 239 24.19 -64.70 -6.43
N ARG A 240 25.10 -65.30 -7.23
CA ARG A 240 24.83 -66.62 -7.84
C ARG A 240 26.08 -67.31 -8.43
N ARG A 241 26.56 -68.25 -7.61
CA ARG A 241 26.95 -69.65 -7.93
C ARG A 241 28.01 -69.92 -8.99
N THR A 242 29.19 -70.23 -8.44
CA THR A 242 30.06 -71.35 -8.80
C THR A 242 29.38 -72.73 -8.69
N ASN A 243 30.06 -73.72 -9.30
CA ASN A 243 29.90 -75.19 -9.32
C ASN A 243 29.26 -75.73 -10.60
N GLY A 244 29.90 -76.54 -11.44
CA GLY A 244 30.98 -77.52 -11.20
C GLY A 244 30.42 -78.92 -11.46
N GLY A 245 31.00 -79.70 -12.37
CA GLY A 245 30.54 -81.08 -12.61
C GLY A 245 31.10 -81.71 -13.88
N THR A 246 32.19 -82.46 -13.71
CA THR A 246 32.93 -83.22 -14.70
C THR A 246 32.37 -84.65 -14.87
N ALA A 247 32.44 -85.18 -16.09
CA ALA A 247 32.82 -86.55 -16.47
C ALA A 247 31.80 -87.73 -16.56
N ILE A 248 31.98 -88.53 -17.63
CA ILE A 248 32.05 -90.03 -17.73
C ILE A 248 30.95 -90.82 -18.50
N THR A 249 31.38 -91.32 -19.70
CA THR A 249 31.31 -92.67 -20.35
C THR A 249 30.07 -93.32 -21.02
N SER A 250 30.38 -93.94 -22.18
CA SER A 250 29.92 -95.22 -22.81
C SER A 250 28.43 -95.42 -23.09
N PHE A 251 27.95 -95.83 -24.26
CA PHE A 251 28.39 -96.88 -25.20
C PHE A 251 28.15 -96.45 -26.65
#